data_AF-A0A859FAW8-F1
#
_entry.id   AF-A0A859FAW8-F1
#
_cell.length_a   1.000
_cell.length_b   1.000
_cell.length_c   1.000
_cell.angle_alpha   90.00
_cell.angle_beta   90.00
_cell.angle_gamma   90.00
#
_symmetry.space_group_name_H-M   'P 1'
#
loop_
_entity.id
_entity.type
_entity.pdbx_description
1 polymer ?
#
loop_
_entity_poly.entity_id
_entity_poly.type
_entity_poly.pdbx_seq_one_letter_code
_entity_poly.pdbx_strand_id
1 'polypeptide(L)'
;MQVFLFIVSFGLLVAGVTLFSWQLVNKKSKRLSIALLISSVLSLIIFLLVLDDQENTYDDNPVATNNYAERFAQDVPSITNGQIQLPARTFDFVSDNVLLFSPESEVDNVIENATTANYRELSDSIEPFNREIVTTAGMVDRYESMLRDGMSYAFISIIDLEGNHYTQLQYKQPGALEEGEVVALYGVPVGEFKLTTSEGEEINSMLLLGIHSERGWGQTHPFYTKKAILYFLGNGFL
;
A
#
# COMPACT_ATOMS: atom_id res chain seq x y z
N MET A 1 0.48 -8.50 25.22
CA MET A 1 1.64 -8.78 26.11
C MET A 1 2.74 -7.72 25.99
N GLN A 2 3.11 -7.28 24.78
CA GLN A 2 4.17 -6.28 24.56
C GLN A 2 3.92 -4.91 25.21
N VAL A 3 2.69 -4.38 25.13
CA VAL A 3 2.33 -3.09 25.77
C VAL A 3 2.53 -3.12 27.29
N PHE A 4 2.24 -4.26 27.93
CA PHE A 4 2.43 -4.44 29.37
C PHE A 4 3.92 -4.44 29.74
N LEU A 5 4.76 -5.14 28.96
CA LEU A 5 6.22 -5.13 29.15
C LEU A 5 6.81 -3.73 28.97
N PHE A 6 6.34 -2.97 27.98
CA PHE A 6 6.77 -1.59 27.76
C PHE A 6 6.44 -0.69 28.96
N ILE A 7 5.20 -0.76 29.47
CA ILE A 7 4.74 0.05 30.61
C ILE A 7 5.57 -0.26 31.87
N VAL A 8 5.85 -1.55 32.13
CA VAL A 8 6.66 -1.96 33.29
C VAL A 8 8.11 -1.47 33.16
N SER A 9 8.74 -1.65 32.00
CA SER A 9 10.12 -1.19 31.74
C SER A 9 10.25 0.32 31.85
N PHE A 10 9.30 1.07 31.30
CA PHE A 10 9.29 2.53 31.38
C PHE A 10 9.09 3.02 32.84
N GLY A 11 8.18 2.37 33.59
CA GLY A 11 7.96 2.66 35.01
C GLY A 11 9.22 2.46 35.86
N LEU A 12 9.96 1.37 35.63
CA LEU A 12 11.22 1.10 36.33
C LEU A 12 12.31 2.13 36.00
N LEU A 13 12.37 2.60 34.75
CA LEU A 13 13.32 3.63 34.34
C LEU A 13 13.04 4.96 35.05
N VAL A 14 11.78 5.40 35.09
CA VAL A 14 11.37 6.64 35.77
C VAL A 14 11.64 6.56 37.28
N ALA A 15 11.34 5.42 37.91
CA ALA A 15 11.64 5.17 39.32
C ALA A 15 13.16 5.20 39.61
N GLY A 16 13.96 4.63 38.71
CA GLY A 16 15.42 4.64 38.81
C GLY A 16 16.01 6.06 38.74
N VAL A 17 15.56 6.85 37.76
CA VAL A 17 16.02 8.24 37.58
C VAL A 17 15.63 9.11 38.78
N THR A 18 14.38 9.00 39.25
CA THR A 18 13.90 9.79 40.41
C THR A 18 14.63 9.44 41.70
N LEU A 19 14.89 8.16 41.98
CA LEU A 19 15.70 7.73 43.13
C LEU A 19 17.15 8.21 43.02
N PHE A 20 17.74 8.17 41.83
CA PHE A 20 19.09 8.67 41.58
C PHE A 20 19.20 10.18 41.84
N SER A 21 18.25 10.96 41.31
CA SER A 21 18.17 12.42 41.55
C SER A 21 18.00 12.75 43.03
N TRP A 22 17.17 12.00 43.76
CA TRP A 22 16.98 12.19 45.20
C TRP A 22 18.24 11.87 46.02
N GLN A 23 18.99 10.84 45.63
CA GLN A 23 20.24 10.47 46.31
C GLN A 23 21.38 11.46 46.04
N LEU A 24 21.44 12.05 44.84
CA LEU A 24 22.39 13.12 44.52
C LEU A 24 22.21 14.33 45.45
N VAL A 25 20.97 14.67 45.80
CA VAL A 25 20.64 15.74 46.76
C VAL A 25 21.05 15.37 48.18
N ASN A 26 20.84 14.12 48.59
CA ASN A 26 21.05 13.68 49.98
C ASN A 26 22.47 13.21 50.34
N LYS A 27 23.45 13.30 49.42
CA LYS A 27 24.88 12.92 49.61
C LYS A 27 25.11 11.54 50.26
N LYS A 28 24.15 10.61 50.18
CA LYS A 28 24.32 9.22 50.67
C LYS A 28 24.96 8.35 49.60
N SER A 29 25.70 7.34 50.06
CA SER A 29 26.47 6.33 49.31
C SER A 29 26.28 6.30 47.79
N LYS A 30 27.22 6.92 47.06
CA LYS A 30 27.25 6.99 45.58
C LYS A 30 27.32 5.62 44.89
N ARG A 31 27.72 4.56 45.61
CA ARG A 31 27.94 3.22 45.05
C ARG A 31 26.63 2.50 44.70
N LEU A 32 25.57 2.70 45.51
CA LEU A 32 24.28 2.06 45.27
C LEU A 32 23.56 2.68 44.05
N SER A 33 23.70 4.00 43.88
CA SER A 33 23.04 4.76 42.82
C SER A 33 23.56 4.40 41.43
N ILE A 34 24.87 4.17 41.31
CA ILE A 34 25.50 3.76 40.04
C ILE A 34 25.03 2.36 39.63
N ALA A 35 24.95 1.41 40.58
CA ALA A 35 24.50 0.05 40.28
C ALA A 35 23.05 0.00 39.77
N LEU A 36 22.15 0.80 40.36
CA LEU A 36 20.76 0.91 39.90
C LEU A 36 20.64 1.50 38.49
N LEU A 37 21.46 2.51 38.17
CA LEU A 37 21.46 3.17 36.87
C LEU A 37 22.03 2.25 35.78
N ILE A 38 23.08 1.48 36.08
CA ILE A 38 23.61 0.47 35.16
C ILE A 38 22.56 -0.62 34.88
N SER A 39 21.84 -1.08 35.92
CA SER A 39 20.80 -2.10 35.78
C SER A 39 19.64 -1.63 34.89
N SER A 40 19.18 -0.38 35.05
CA SER A 40 18.08 0.16 34.23
C SER A 40 18.48 0.34 32.76
N VAL A 41 19.71 0.79 32.50
CA VAL A 41 20.22 0.92 31.12
C VAL A 41 20.38 -0.44 30.46
N LEU A 42 20.89 -1.44 31.18
CA LEU A 42 21.04 -2.80 30.66
C LEU A 42 19.68 -3.43 30.31
N SER A 43 18.66 -3.21 31.14
CA SER A 43 17.31 -3.68 30.87
C SER A 43 16.68 -3.01 29.64
N LEU A 44 16.95 -1.71 29.41
CA LEU A 44 16.49 -1.00 28.22
C LEU A 44 17.16 -1.53 26.95
N ILE A 45 18.47 -1.80 27.00
CA ILE A 45 19.23 -2.37 25.87
C ILE A 45 18.68 -3.76 25.51
N ILE A 46 18.44 -4.63 26.49
CA ILE A 46 17.84 -5.95 26.25
C ILE A 46 16.45 -5.82 25.61
N PHE A 47 15.63 -4.87 26.07
CA PHE A 47 14.31 -4.62 25.49
C PHE A 47 14.39 -4.13 24.04
N LEU A 48 15.33 -3.23 23.73
CA LEU A 48 15.55 -2.77 22.36
C LEU A 48 16.05 -3.90 21.44
N LEU A 49 16.93 -4.78 21.92
CA LEU A 49 17.38 -5.96 21.17
C LEU A 49 16.23 -6.96 20.91
N VAL A 50 15.31 -7.13 21.87
CA VAL A 50 14.11 -7.96 21.68
C VAL A 50 13.12 -7.33 20.70
N LEU A 51 13.08 -6.00 20.59
CA LEU A 51 12.26 -5.32 19.58
C LEU A 51 12.87 -5.42 18.17
N ASP A 52 14.20 -5.37 18.06
CA ASP A 52 14.93 -5.52 16.78
C ASP A 52 14.71 -6.93 16.19
N ASP A 53 14.68 -7.97 17.04
CA ASP A 53 14.42 -9.36 16.65
C ASP A 53 12.94 -9.65 16.29
N GLN A 54 12.06 -8.65 16.41
CA GLN A 54 10.65 -8.76 16.01
C GLN A 54 10.33 -8.06 14.68
N GLU A 55 11.31 -7.45 14.01
CA GLU A 55 11.06 -6.77 12.73
C GLU A 55 11.14 -7.69 11.50
N ASN A 56 11.77 -8.88 11.56
CA ASN A 56 11.84 -9.76 10.37
C ASN A 56 11.88 -11.25 10.71
N THR A 57 10.74 -11.80 11.12
CA THR A 57 10.44 -13.20 10.81
C THR A 57 9.35 -13.21 9.74
N TYR A 58 9.76 -12.94 8.49
CA TYR A 58 9.04 -13.50 7.35
C TYR A 58 9.14 -15.01 7.51
N ASP A 59 8.00 -15.65 7.74
CA ASP A 59 7.85 -17.10 7.74
C ASP A 59 8.35 -17.60 6.37
N ASP A 60 9.58 -18.13 6.35
CA ASP A 60 10.20 -18.81 5.20
C ASP A 60 9.52 -20.19 5.00
N ASN A 61 8.19 -20.15 4.94
CA ASN A 61 7.42 -21.22 4.36
C ASN A 61 7.73 -21.16 2.86
N PRO A 62 8.25 -22.26 2.25
CA PRO A 62 8.57 -22.27 0.84
C PRO A 62 7.34 -21.82 0.08
N VAL A 63 7.46 -20.65 -0.58
CA VAL A 63 6.42 -19.94 -1.32
C VAL A 63 5.46 -20.96 -1.90
N ALA A 64 4.31 -21.15 -1.24
CA ALA A 64 3.18 -21.79 -1.86
C ALA A 64 2.97 -20.99 -3.12
N THR A 65 3.30 -21.57 -4.29
CA THR A 65 3.31 -20.90 -5.60
C THR A 65 2.11 -19.97 -5.63
N ASN A 66 2.34 -18.67 -5.41
CA ASN A 66 1.24 -17.78 -5.03
C ASN A 66 0.38 -17.69 -6.29
N ASN A 67 -0.73 -18.42 -6.29
CA ASN A 67 -1.62 -18.45 -7.42
C ASN A 67 -2.39 -17.13 -7.42
N TYR A 68 -1.76 -16.08 -7.93
CA TYR A 68 -2.32 -14.73 -7.95
C TYR A 68 -3.65 -14.68 -8.69
N ALA A 69 -3.85 -15.54 -9.69
CA ALA A 69 -5.13 -15.67 -10.39
C ALA A 69 -6.25 -16.12 -9.44
N GLU A 70 -6.00 -17.16 -8.64
CA GLU A 70 -6.94 -17.62 -7.61
C GLU A 70 -7.17 -16.57 -6.53
N ARG A 71 -6.12 -15.86 -6.10
CA ARG A 71 -6.26 -14.78 -5.11
C ARG A 71 -7.11 -13.64 -5.65
N PHE A 72 -6.84 -13.16 -6.87
CA PHE A 72 -7.68 -12.15 -7.51
C PHE A 72 -9.12 -12.64 -7.72
N ALA A 73 -9.33 -13.91 -8.07
CA ALA A 73 -10.67 -14.48 -8.20
C ALA A 73 -11.46 -14.44 -6.88
N GLN A 74 -10.78 -14.49 -5.73
CA GLN A 74 -11.38 -14.34 -4.40
C GLN A 74 -11.53 -12.88 -3.98
N ASP A 75 -10.51 -12.06 -4.23
CA ASP A 75 -10.45 -10.68 -3.77
C ASP A 75 -11.34 -9.76 -4.59
N VAL A 76 -11.39 -9.89 -5.93
CA VAL A 76 -12.19 -9.03 -6.83
C VAL A 76 -13.67 -8.99 -6.42
N PRO A 77 -14.36 -10.13 -6.18
CA PRO A 77 -15.74 -10.07 -5.70
C PRO A 77 -15.84 -9.50 -4.28
N SER A 78 -14.88 -9.79 -3.40
CA SER A 78 -14.89 -9.27 -2.03
C SER A 78 -14.80 -7.75 -1.98
N ILE A 79 -14.00 -7.14 -2.85
CA ILE A 79 -13.72 -5.69 -2.82
C ILE A 79 -14.78 -4.89 -3.56
N THR A 80 -15.44 -5.52 -4.53
CA THR A 80 -16.49 -4.89 -5.34
C THR A 80 -17.88 -5.21 -4.83
N ASN A 81 -17.99 -5.81 -3.64
CA ASN A 81 -19.26 -6.28 -3.06
C ASN A 81 -20.03 -7.22 -4.00
N GLY A 82 -19.31 -8.04 -4.76
CA GLY A 82 -19.83 -9.02 -5.70
C GLY A 82 -20.32 -8.44 -7.03
N GLN A 83 -20.15 -7.14 -7.27
CA GLN A 83 -20.60 -6.47 -8.50
C GLN A 83 -19.89 -7.00 -9.74
N ILE A 84 -18.60 -7.31 -9.62
CA ILE A 84 -17.81 -7.88 -10.72
C ILE A 84 -17.14 -9.19 -10.29
N GLN A 85 -16.98 -10.06 -11.28
CA GLN A 85 -16.26 -11.31 -11.19
C GLN A 85 -15.01 -11.20 -12.05
N LEU A 86 -13.96 -11.95 -11.71
CA LEU A 86 -12.77 -11.99 -12.54
C LEU A 86 -13.07 -12.68 -13.88
N PRO A 87 -12.91 -12.01 -15.04
CA PRO A 87 -13.16 -12.65 -16.33
C PRO A 87 -12.21 -13.83 -16.56
N ALA A 88 -12.72 -14.93 -17.13
CA ALA A 88 -11.92 -16.14 -17.36
C ALA A 88 -10.64 -15.87 -18.18
N ARG A 89 -10.71 -14.98 -19.18
CA ARG A 89 -9.53 -14.60 -19.98
C ARG A 89 -8.48 -13.84 -19.15
N THR A 90 -8.92 -12.98 -18.23
CA THR A 90 -8.02 -12.30 -17.29
C THR A 90 -7.42 -13.29 -16.30
N PHE A 91 -8.21 -14.22 -15.77
CA PHE A 91 -7.72 -15.30 -14.92
C PHE A 91 -6.62 -16.10 -15.62
N ASP A 92 -6.89 -16.59 -16.84
CA ASP A 92 -5.91 -17.34 -17.64
C ASP A 92 -4.64 -16.53 -17.88
N PHE A 93 -4.77 -15.24 -18.21
CA PHE A 93 -3.62 -14.36 -18.40
C PHE A 93 -2.77 -14.20 -17.13
N VAL A 94 -3.39 -14.01 -15.96
CA VAL A 94 -2.66 -13.92 -14.69
C VAL A 94 -1.99 -15.26 -14.36
N SER A 95 -2.67 -16.39 -14.59
CA SER A 95 -2.10 -17.72 -14.40
C SER A 95 -0.89 -17.97 -15.30
N ASP A 96 -0.99 -17.60 -16.58
CA ASP A 96 0.09 -17.72 -17.57
C ASP A 96 1.29 -16.79 -17.24
N ASN A 97 1.05 -15.69 -16.53
CA ASN A 97 2.03 -14.62 -16.27
C ASN A 97 2.22 -14.32 -14.78
N VAL A 98 2.19 -15.35 -13.92
CA VAL A 98 2.21 -15.22 -12.45
C VAL A 98 3.33 -14.30 -11.93
N LEU A 99 4.50 -14.32 -12.57
CA LEU A 99 5.66 -13.53 -12.17
C LEU A 99 5.46 -12.02 -12.34
N LEU A 100 4.59 -11.57 -13.26
CA LEU A 100 4.30 -10.14 -13.43
C LEU A 100 3.55 -9.55 -12.23
N PHE A 101 2.75 -10.36 -11.54
CA PHE A 101 1.93 -9.96 -10.40
C PHE A 101 2.62 -10.19 -9.06
N SER A 102 3.84 -10.76 -9.08
CA SER A 102 4.66 -10.95 -7.89
C SER A 102 5.14 -9.61 -7.32
N PRO A 103 5.22 -9.45 -5.98
CA PRO A 103 5.87 -8.30 -5.36
C PRO A 103 7.32 -8.09 -5.83
N GLU A 104 8.01 -9.18 -6.17
CA GLU A 104 9.42 -9.20 -6.60
C GLU A 104 9.58 -9.01 -8.11
N SER A 105 8.49 -8.76 -8.84
CA SER A 105 8.52 -8.64 -10.30
C SER A 105 9.38 -7.48 -10.79
N GLU A 106 10.17 -7.73 -11.82
CA GLU A 106 10.77 -6.70 -12.66
C GLU A 106 9.91 -6.55 -13.92
N VAL A 107 9.37 -5.36 -14.17
CA VAL A 107 8.31 -5.16 -15.19
C VAL A 107 8.67 -4.14 -16.27
N ASP A 108 9.91 -3.63 -16.28
CA ASP A 108 10.33 -2.50 -17.13
C ASP A 108 10.02 -2.73 -18.62
N ASN A 109 10.35 -3.92 -19.14
CA ASN A 109 10.06 -4.26 -20.55
C ASN A 109 8.56 -4.36 -20.86
N VAL A 110 7.74 -4.68 -19.85
CA VAL A 110 6.29 -4.84 -20.03
C VAL A 110 5.60 -3.49 -20.00
N ILE A 111 6.01 -2.59 -19.08
CA ILE A 111 5.46 -1.24 -18.99
C ILE A 111 5.77 -0.40 -20.24
N GLU A 112 6.94 -0.61 -20.86
CA GLU A 112 7.31 0.06 -22.13
C GLU A 112 6.38 -0.31 -23.30
N ASN A 113 5.77 -1.50 -23.25
CA ASN A 113 4.88 -2.02 -24.28
C ASN A 113 3.40 -2.02 -23.86
N ALA A 114 3.06 -1.36 -22.75
CA ALA A 114 1.69 -1.32 -22.26
C ALA A 114 0.76 -0.54 -23.21
N THR A 115 -0.45 -1.07 -23.43
CA THR A 115 -1.46 -0.42 -24.28
C THR A 115 -2.05 0.77 -23.52
N THR A 116 -1.99 1.99 -24.07
CA THR A 116 -2.75 3.10 -23.51
C THR A 116 -4.22 2.94 -23.88
N ALA A 117 -5.09 2.84 -22.87
CA ALA A 117 -6.54 2.75 -23.05
C ALA A 117 -7.23 3.78 -22.16
N ASN A 118 -8.19 4.52 -22.73
CA ASN A 118 -8.99 5.47 -21.95
C ASN A 118 -10.22 4.79 -21.33
N TYR A 119 -10.85 5.48 -20.37
CA TYR A 119 -12.02 4.95 -19.66
C TYR A 119 -13.14 4.48 -20.59
N ARG A 120 -13.43 5.26 -21.64
CA ARG A 120 -14.50 4.97 -22.58
C ARG A 120 -14.22 3.68 -23.34
N GLU A 121 -13.00 3.48 -23.83
CA GLU A 121 -12.61 2.25 -24.52
C GLU A 121 -12.77 1.02 -23.62
N LEU A 122 -12.36 1.14 -22.35
CA LEU A 122 -12.48 0.06 -21.38
C LEU A 122 -13.94 -0.20 -20.96
N SER A 123 -14.75 0.84 -20.76
CA SER A 123 -16.17 0.74 -20.38
C SER A 123 -17.04 0.21 -21.53
N ASP A 124 -16.76 0.62 -22.78
CA ASP A 124 -17.47 0.13 -23.97
C ASP A 124 -17.22 -1.38 -24.17
N SER A 125 -15.97 -1.84 -24.02
CA SER A 125 -15.64 -3.27 -24.03
C SER A 125 -14.26 -3.57 -23.44
N ILE A 126 -14.21 -4.34 -22.36
CA ILE A 126 -12.96 -4.85 -21.79
C ILE A 126 -12.38 -6.05 -22.56
N GLU A 127 -13.19 -6.77 -23.35
CA GLU A 127 -12.84 -8.06 -23.97
C GLU A 127 -11.52 -8.07 -24.77
N PRO A 128 -11.19 -7.01 -25.53
CA PRO A 128 -9.91 -6.92 -26.23
C PRO A 128 -8.72 -6.84 -25.29
N PHE A 129 -8.91 -6.29 -24.08
CA PHE A 129 -7.85 -5.95 -23.14
C PHE A 129 -7.66 -6.99 -22.03
N ASN A 130 -8.51 -8.01 -21.90
CA ASN A 130 -8.38 -9.04 -20.85
C ASN A 130 -7.07 -9.84 -20.88
N ARG A 131 -6.25 -9.73 -21.94
CA ARG A 131 -4.91 -10.35 -22.05
C ARG A 131 -3.81 -9.32 -22.31
N GLU A 132 -4.07 -8.04 -22.04
CA GLU A 132 -3.13 -6.95 -22.26
C GLU A 132 -2.89 -6.20 -20.96
N ILE A 133 -1.65 -5.74 -20.78
CA ILE A 133 -1.34 -4.74 -19.77
C ILE A 133 -1.73 -3.39 -20.35
N VAL A 134 -2.67 -2.71 -19.70
CA VAL A 134 -3.05 -1.34 -20.03
C VAL A 134 -2.36 -0.35 -19.10
N THR A 135 -2.16 0.87 -19.60
CA THR A 135 -1.71 2.01 -18.80
C THR A 135 -2.76 3.11 -18.77
N THR A 136 -2.97 3.68 -17.59
CA THR A 136 -3.79 4.87 -17.36
C THR A 136 -3.07 5.77 -16.36
N ALA A 137 -3.29 7.09 -16.43
CA ALA A 137 -2.64 8.04 -15.55
C ALA A 137 -3.62 9.04 -14.98
N GLY A 138 -3.42 9.40 -13.71
CA GLY A 138 -4.32 10.27 -12.98
C GLY A 138 -3.73 10.67 -11.65
N MET A 139 -4.51 11.45 -10.92
CA MET A 139 -4.16 11.91 -9.58
C MET A 139 -4.67 10.93 -8.55
N VAL A 140 -3.85 10.56 -7.56
CA VAL A 140 -4.25 9.69 -6.45
C VAL A 140 -5.34 10.38 -5.64
N ASP A 141 -6.48 9.72 -5.59
CA ASP A 141 -7.65 10.10 -4.79
C ASP A 141 -7.68 9.32 -3.48
N ARG A 142 -7.34 8.03 -3.54
CA ARG A 142 -7.28 7.16 -2.36
C ARG A 142 -6.15 6.15 -2.49
N TYR A 143 -5.44 5.95 -1.39
CA TYR A 143 -4.43 4.90 -1.26
C TYR A 143 -4.63 4.14 0.04
N GLU A 144 -4.76 2.82 -0.06
CA GLU A 144 -4.83 1.94 1.11
C GLU A 144 -3.87 0.77 0.93
N SER A 145 -3.11 0.48 1.97
CA SER A 145 -2.25 -0.70 2.05
C SER A 145 -2.73 -1.56 3.21
N MET A 146 -2.87 -2.85 2.96
CA MET A 146 -3.35 -3.81 3.95
C MET A 146 -2.47 -5.06 3.93
N LEU A 147 -2.47 -5.78 5.05
CA LEU A 147 -1.83 -7.08 5.21
C LEU A 147 -2.90 -8.09 5.59
N ARG A 148 -3.15 -9.08 4.73
CA ARG A 148 -4.11 -10.16 4.97
C ARG A 148 -3.46 -11.49 4.65
N ASP A 149 -3.57 -12.44 5.58
CA ASP A 149 -3.01 -13.79 5.42
C ASP A 149 -1.51 -13.78 5.03
N GLY A 150 -0.75 -12.86 5.63
CA GLY A 150 0.68 -12.68 5.37
C GLY A 150 1.02 -12.05 4.02
N MET A 151 0.03 -11.67 3.21
CA MET A 151 0.22 -11.02 1.92
C MET A 151 -0.20 -9.56 1.99
N SER A 152 0.69 -8.69 1.54
CA SER A 152 0.40 -7.28 1.42
C SER A 152 -0.33 -7.02 0.11
N TYR A 153 -1.38 -6.20 0.15
CA TYR A 153 -2.01 -5.67 -1.07
C TYR A 153 -2.25 -4.17 -0.92
N ALA A 154 -2.31 -3.51 -2.07
CA ALA A 154 -2.55 -2.08 -2.19
C ALA A 154 -3.77 -1.83 -3.08
N PHE A 155 -4.59 -0.89 -2.62
CA PHE A 155 -5.66 -0.27 -3.37
C PHE A 155 -5.26 1.15 -3.71
N ILE A 156 -5.14 1.43 -5.00
CA ILE A 156 -4.82 2.77 -5.50
C ILE A 156 -5.99 3.22 -6.35
N SER A 157 -6.69 4.26 -5.93
CA SER A 157 -7.72 4.90 -6.75
C SER A 157 -7.19 6.23 -7.28
N ILE A 158 -7.36 6.45 -8.58
CA ILE A 158 -6.97 7.68 -9.26
C ILE A 158 -8.16 8.29 -10.01
N ILE A 159 -8.05 9.59 -10.24
CA ILE A 159 -8.96 10.36 -11.10
C ILE A 159 -8.15 10.90 -12.27
N ASP A 160 -8.58 10.60 -13.50
CA ASP A 160 -7.94 11.16 -14.69
C ASP A 160 -8.35 12.62 -14.96
N LEU A 161 -7.83 13.21 -16.03
CA LEU A 161 -8.11 14.60 -16.37
C LEU A 161 -9.54 14.86 -16.86
N GLU A 162 -10.28 13.81 -17.17
CA GLU A 162 -11.67 13.86 -17.62
C GLU A 162 -12.65 13.58 -16.47
N GLY A 163 -12.13 13.32 -15.26
CA GLY A 163 -12.93 12.98 -14.09
C GLY A 163 -13.33 11.51 -14.02
N ASN A 164 -12.73 10.64 -14.84
CA ASN A 164 -13.00 9.21 -14.76
C ASN A 164 -12.18 8.57 -13.64
N HIS A 165 -12.78 7.60 -12.95
CA HIS A 165 -12.13 6.90 -11.85
C HIS A 165 -11.59 5.54 -12.28
N TYR A 166 -10.40 5.23 -11.78
CA TYR A 166 -9.77 3.92 -11.91
C TYR A 166 -9.32 3.46 -10.54
N THR A 167 -9.47 2.17 -10.27
CA THR A 167 -8.99 1.54 -9.05
C THR A 167 -8.07 0.39 -9.43
N GLN A 168 -6.88 0.35 -8.87
CA GLN A 168 -5.94 -0.75 -9.05
C GLN A 168 -5.82 -1.55 -7.74
N LEU A 169 -6.01 -2.87 -7.86
CA LEU A 169 -5.67 -3.85 -6.84
C LEU A 169 -4.33 -4.49 -7.22
N GLN A 170 -3.32 -4.42 -6.35
CA GLN A 170 -2.03 -5.06 -6.59
C GLN A 170 -1.44 -5.68 -5.32
N TYR A 171 -0.67 -6.75 -5.47
CA TYR A 171 0.06 -7.38 -4.35
C TYR A 171 1.48 -6.81 -4.16
N LYS A 172 1.96 -6.03 -5.13
CA LYS A 172 3.21 -5.28 -5.02
C LYS A 172 2.95 -3.95 -4.33
N GLN A 173 3.71 -3.62 -3.28
CA GLN A 173 3.56 -2.32 -2.62
C GLN A 173 4.20 -1.22 -3.48
N PRO A 174 3.47 -0.13 -3.80
CA PRO A 174 3.96 0.94 -4.68
C PRO A 174 4.95 1.90 -3.98
N GLY A 175 5.28 1.64 -2.71
CA GLY A 175 5.87 2.63 -1.81
C GLY A 175 4.81 3.55 -1.21
N ALA A 176 5.25 4.59 -0.50
CA ALA A 176 4.33 5.59 0.04
C ALA A 176 3.78 6.46 -1.10
N LEU A 177 2.47 6.40 -1.32
CA LEU A 177 1.72 7.30 -2.21
C LEU A 177 0.99 8.35 -1.36
N GLU A 178 0.98 9.58 -1.84
CA GLU A 178 0.24 10.68 -1.23
C GLU A 178 -0.99 11.02 -2.06
N GLU A 179 -2.08 11.39 -1.40
CA GLU A 179 -3.25 11.96 -2.06
C GLU A 179 -2.84 13.23 -2.82
N GLY A 180 -3.29 13.39 -4.06
CA GLY A 180 -2.87 14.46 -4.95
C GLY A 180 -1.64 14.16 -5.80
N GLU A 181 -0.93 13.05 -5.56
CA GLU A 181 0.21 12.65 -6.41
C GLU A 181 -0.27 12.20 -7.79
N VAL A 182 0.42 12.59 -8.87
CA VAL A 182 0.12 12.09 -10.22
C VAL A 182 0.91 10.82 -10.49
N VAL A 183 0.20 9.72 -10.72
CA VAL A 183 0.77 8.39 -10.96
C VAL A 183 0.25 7.78 -12.26
N ALA A 184 1.02 6.86 -12.83
CA ALA A 184 0.53 5.94 -13.86
C ALA A 184 0.28 4.56 -13.24
N LEU A 185 -0.84 3.95 -13.60
CA LEU A 185 -1.25 2.62 -13.19
C LEU A 185 -1.06 1.66 -14.37
N TYR A 186 -0.45 0.51 -14.11
CA TYR A 186 -0.21 -0.53 -15.10
C TYR A 186 -0.84 -1.84 -14.62
N GLY A 187 -1.77 -2.38 -15.40
CA GLY A 187 -2.48 -3.59 -15.01
C GLY A 187 -3.39 -4.15 -16.08
N VAL A 188 -4.08 -5.25 -15.77
CA VAL A 188 -5.06 -5.87 -16.68
C VAL A 188 -6.46 -5.43 -16.27
N PRO A 189 -7.30 -4.92 -17.18
CA PRO A 189 -8.65 -4.50 -16.83
C PRO A 189 -9.54 -5.70 -16.51
N VAL A 190 -10.42 -5.49 -15.52
CA VAL A 190 -11.37 -6.50 -15.04
C VAL A 190 -12.80 -6.12 -15.39
N GLY A 191 -13.15 -4.83 -15.24
CA GLY A 191 -14.49 -4.33 -15.44
C GLY A 191 -14.80 -3.11 -14.57
N GLU A 192 -15.95 -2.51 -14.84
CA GLU A 192 -16.46 -1.35 -14.11
C GLU A 192 -17.27 -1.79 -12.88
N PHE A 193 -17.12 -1.09 -11.77
CA PHE A 193 -17.90 -1.30 -10.55
C PHE A 193 -18.25 0.04 -9.88
N LYS A 194 -19.26 0.03 -9.01
CA LYS A 194 -19.60 1.16 -8.14
C LYS A 194 -18.68 1.17 -6.93
N LEU A 195 -17.85 2.21 -6.82
CA LEU A 195 -17.03 2.52 -5.66
C LEU A 195 -17.80 3.52 -4.78
N THR A 196 -17.90 3.25 -3.48
CA THR A 196 -18.46 4.18 -2.51
C THR A 196 -17.37 5.09 -1.96
N THR A 197 -17.53 6.41 -2.12
CA THR A 197 -16.60 7.42 -1.59
C THR A 197 -16.69 7.53 -0.06
N SER A 198 -15.80 8.30 0.55
CA SER A 198 -15.85 8.62 1.98
C SER A 198 -17.10 9.43 2.36
N GLU A 199 -17.69 10.20 1.42
CA GLU A 199 -18.97 10.89 1.62
C GLU A 199 -20.19 9.98 1.41
N GLY A 200 -20.01 8.73 0.96
CA GLY A 200 -21.08 7.79 0.67
C GLY A 200 -21.68 7.92 -0.73
N GLU A 201 -21.05 8.67 -1.63
CA GLU A 201 -21.46 8.75 -3.03
C GLU A 201 -21.02 7.51 -3.80
N GLU A 202 -21.82 7.06 -4.77
CA GLU A 202 -21.47 5.94 -5.65
C GLU A 202 -20.95 6.45 -6.99
N ILE A 203 -19.67 6.22 -7.24
CA ILE A 203 -18.99 6.59 -8.48
C ILE A 203 -18.61 5.33 -9.27
N ASN A 204 -18.64 5.44 -10.60
CA ASN A 204 -18.17 4.35 -11.44
C ASN A 204 -16.64 4.34 -11.48
N SER A 205 -16.03 3.20 -11.18
CA SER A 205 -14.57 3.01 -11.25
C SER A 205 -14.23 1.80 -12.11
N MET A 206 -13.21 1.93 -12.95
CA MET A 206 -12.64 0.81 -13.71
C MET A 206 -11.62 0.06 -12.84
N LEU A 207 -11.84 -1.23 -12.58
CA LEU A 207 -10.90 -2.06 -11.82
C LEU A 207 -9.78 -2.60 -12.72
N LEU A 208 -8.54 -2.41 -12.28
CA LEU A 208 -7.32 -2.99 -12.85
C LEU A 208 -6.66 -3.96 -11.86
N LEU A 209 -6.14 -5.07 -12.36
CA LEU A 209 -5.20 -5.93 -11.64
C LEU A 209 -3.79 -5.42 -11.87
N GLY A 210 -3.20 -4.79 -10.86
CA GLY A 210 -1.95 -4.06 -10.99
C GLY A 210 -0.72 -4.95 -10.99
N ILE A 211 0.19 -4.65 -11.91
CA ILE A 211 1.57 -5.16 -11.91
C ILE A 211 2.55 -4.08 -11.44
N HIS A 212 2.18 -2.80 -11.60
CA HIS A 212 3.02 -1.66 -11.25
C HIS A 212 2.22 -0.37 -11.12
N SER A 213 2.78 0.58 -10.38
CA SER A 213 2.36 1.97 -10.40
C SER A 213 3.60 2.85 -10.41
N GLU A 214 3.65 3.81 -11.32
CA GLU A 214 4.80 4.68 -11.52
C GLU A 214 4.51 6.07 -10.94
N ARG A 215 5.42 6.50 -10.07
CA ARG A 215 5.38 7.80 -9.40
C ARG A 215 6.01 8.89 -10.26
N GLY A 216 5.64 10.14 -10.02
CA GLY A 216 6.26 11.27 -10.69
C GLY A 216 5.94 11.37 -12.19
N TRP A 217 4.92 10.66 -12.68
CA TRP A 217 4.51 10.68 -14.09
C TRP A 217 4.17 12.10 -14.57
N GLY A 218 3.65 12.95 -13.68
CA GLY A 218 3.41 14.36 -13.98
C GLY A 218 4.69 15.16 -14.29
N GLN A 219 5.84 14.78 -13.73
CA GLN A 219 7.12 15.47 -14.00
C GLN A 219 7.64 15.16 -15.41
N THR A 220 7.46 13.92 -15.86
CA THR A 220 7.82 13.49 -17.22
C THR A 220 6.76 13.91 -18.25
N HIS A 221 5.51 14.14 -17.81
CA HIS A 221 4.38 14.54 -18.65
C HIS A 221 3.73 15.85 -18.15
N PRO A 222 4.38 17.02 -18.33
CA PRO A 222 3.98 18.28 -17.70
C PRO A 222 2.60 18.81 -18.11
N PHE A 223 2.03 18.27 -19.21
CA PHE A 223 0.65 18.55 -19.61
C PHE A 223 -0.37 18.05 -18.57
N TYR A 224 -0.11 16.87 -17.97
CA TYR A 224 -0.97 16.29 -16.94
C TYR A 224 -0.97 17.16 -15.68
N THR A 225 0.21 17.60 -15.24
CA THR A 225 0.32 18.46 -14.04
C THR A 225 -0.44 19.78 -14.21
N LYS A 226 -0.33 20.45 -15.36
CA LYS A 226 -1.04 21.73 -15.58
C LYS A 226 -2.56 21.55 -15.60
N LYS A 227 -3.07 20.52 -16.27
CA LYS A 227 -4.53 20.27 -16.32
C LYS A 227 -5.07 19.79 -14.98
N ALA A 228 -4.35 18.93 -14.26
CA ALA A 228 -4.73 18.49 -12.92
C ALA A 228 -4.85 19.69 -11.97
N ILE A 229 -3.85 20.59 -11.96
CA ILE A 229 -3.91 21.83 -11.18
C ILE A 229 -5.14 22.67 -11.54
N LEU A 230 -5.44 22.82 -12.84
CA LEU A 230 -6.60 23.61 -13.29
C LEU A 230 -7.95 22.96 -12.92
N TYR A 231 -8.05 21.63 -13.00
CA TYR A 231 -9.26 20.90 -12.61
C TYR A 231 -9.57 21.11 -11.11
N PHE A 232 -8.56 21.01 -10.24
CA PHE A 232 -8.75 21.19 -8.80
C PHE A 232 -8.92 22.65 -8.37
N LEU A 233 -8.21 23.59 -9.00
CA LEU A 233 -8.46 25.02 -8.75
C LEU A 233 -9.84 25.46 -9.26
N GLY A 234 -10.36 24.81 -10.30
CA GLY A 234 -11.70 25.08 -10.84
C GLY A 234 -12.83 24.49 -9.99
N ASN A 235 -12.62 23.30 -9.40
CA ASN A 235 -13.64 22.60 -8.61
C ASN A 235 -13.53 22.87 -7.09
N GLY A 236 -12.42 23.42 -6.60
CA GLY A 236 -12.18 23.69 -5.16
C GLY A 236 -12.68 25.04 -4.63
N PHE A 237 -13.52 25.78 -5.36
CA PHE A 237 -13.97 27.13 -4.98
C PHE A 237 -15.45 27.44 -5.31
N LEU A 238 -16.34 26.44 -5.31
CA LEU A 238 -17.79 26.67 -5.37
C LEU A 238 -18.52 25.89 -4.27
#